data_AF-A0A1T5C3W3-F1
#
_entry.id   AF-A0A1T5C3W3-F1
#
_cell.length_a   1.000
_cell.length_b   1.000
_cell.length_c   1.000
_cell.angle_alpha   90.00
_cell.angle_beta   90.00
_cell.angle_gamma   90.00
#
_symmetry.space_group_name_H-M   'P 1'
#
loop_
_entity.id
_entity.type
_entity.pdbx_description
1 polymer ?
#
loop_
_entity_poly.entity_id
_entity_poly.type
_entity_poly.pdbx_seq_one_letter_code
_entity_poly.pdbx_strand_id
1 'polypeptide(L)' 'MEPSPNLIEWRGAFTNDEVNALHAECFDHRLLDDDWWSQVNRFSLGWVCLRRGGVLIGFVNVA' A
#
# COMPACT_ATOMS: atom_id res chain seq x y z
N MET A 1 -13.44 6.99 -22.15
CA MET A 1 -13.68 6.23 -20.90
C MET A 1 -13.20 7.10 -19.77
N GLU A 2 -14.09 7.49 -18.86
CA GLU A 2 -13.70 8.34 -17.73
C GLU A 2 -12.68 7.60 -16.85
N PRO A 3 -11.66 8.28 -16.30
CA PRO A 3 -10.71 7.65 -15.39
C PRO A 3 -11.45 7.14 -14.15
N SER A 4 -11.10 5.95 -13.68
CA SER A 4 -11.68 5.39 -12.46
C SER A 4 -11.45 6.34 -11.28
N PRO A 5 -12.43 6.48 -10.36
CA PRO A 5 -12.29 7.37 -9.22
C PRO A 5 -11.16 6.90 -8.29
N ASN A 6 -10.54 7.87 -7.62
CA ASN A 6 -9.60 7.60 -6.54
C ASN A 6 -10.36 7.32 -5.23
N LEU A 7 -9.97 6.28 -4.51
CA LEU A 7 -10.43 5.97 -3.16
C LEU A 7 -9.27 6.11 -2.18
N ILE A 8 -9.46 6.90 -1.12
CA ILE A 8 -8.47 7.09 -0.06
C ILE A 8 -9.05 6.52 1.23
N GLU A 9 -8.31 5.63 1.87
CA GLU A 9 -8.78 4.92 3.07
C GLU A 9 -7.72 4.91 4.17
N TRP A 10 -8.09 5.40 5.36
CA TRP A 10 -7.29 5.27 6.57
C TRP A 10 -7.37 3.83 7.10
N ARG A 11 -6.22 3.24 7.37
CA ARG A 11 -6.02 1.81 7.65
C ARG A 11 -6.70 0.90 6.63
N GLY A 12 -6.72 1.36 5.37
CA GLY A 12 -7.30 0.58 4.27
C GLY A 12 -6.61 -0.76 4.07
N ALA A 13 -7.38 -1.73 3.59
CA ALA A 13 -6.87 -3.07 3.34
C ALA A 13 -5.96 -3.09 2.10
N PHE A 14 -4.90 -3.88 2.18
CA PHE A 14 -3.96 -4.15 1.09
C PHE A 14 -3.43 -5.59 1.21
N THR A 15 -2.82 -6.14 0.17
CA THR A 15 -2.05 -7.40 0.28
C THR A 15 -0.56 -7.10 0.40
N ASN A 16 0.20 -7.99 1.04
CA ASN A 16 1.66 -7.85 1.10
C ASN A 16 2.25 -7.71 -0.32
N ASP A 17 1.74 -8.46 -1.30
CA ASP A 17 2.15 -8.36 -2.70
C ASP A 17 1.92 -6.98 -3.31
N GLU A 18 0.74 -6.37 -3.09
CA GLU A 18 0.41 -5.04 -3.62
C GLU A 18 1.38 -3.97 -3.10
N VAL A 19 1.63 -3.97 -1.79
CA VAL A 19 2.51 -2.98 -1.15
C VAL A 19 3.98 -3.25 -1.52
N ASN A 20 4.40 -4.51 -1.58
CA ASN A 20 5.75 -4.89 -2.00
C ASN A 20 6.03 -4.44 -3.43
N ALA A 21 5.10 -4.67 -4.36
CA ALA A 21 5.24 -4.25 -5.75
C ALA A 21 5.33 -2.72 -5.86
N LEU A 22 4.45 -1.99 -5.17
CA LEU A 22 4.46 -0.52 -5.17
C LEU A 22 5.77 0.03 -4.57
N HIS A 23 6.25 -0.54 -3.47
CA HIS A 23 7.49 -0.12 -2.83
C HIS A 23 8.70 -0.40 -3.73
N ALA A 24 8.76 -1.58 -4.35
CA ALA A 24 9.81 -1.94 -5.30
C ALA A 24 9.85 -1.01 -6.52
N GLU A 25 8.70 -0.67 -7.09
CA GLU A 25 8.59 0.27 -8.22
C GLU A 25 9.05 1.68 -7.84
N CYS A 26 8.64 2.18 -6.66
CA CYS A 26 8.96 3.53 -6.21
C CYS A 26 10.42 3.73 -5.80
N PHE A 27 11.09 2.67 -5.32
CA PHE A 27 12.42 2.77 -4.69
C PHE A 27 13.49 1.91 -5.37
N ASP A 28 13.17 1.31 -6.53
CA ASP A 28 14.08 0.49 -7.35
C ASP A 28 14.82 -0.61 -6.56
N HIS A 29 14.07 -1.35 -5.73
CA HIS A 29 14.59 -2.50 -4.99
C HIS A 29 13.91 -3.81 -5.40
N ARG A 30 14.53 -4.93 -5.05
CA ARG A 30 13.99 -6.28 -5.33
C ARG A 30 12.73 -6.54 -4.51
N LEU A 31 11.80 -7.33 -5.05
CA LEU A 31 10.67 -7.84 -4.27
C LEU A 31 11.18 -8.70 -3.11
N LEU A 32 10.69 -8.41 -1.91
CA LEU A 32 10.95 -9.16 -0.70
C LEU A 32 9.64 -9.81 -0.26
N ASP A 33 9.73 -10.94 0.44
CA ASP A 33 8.56 -11.68 0.94
C ASP A 33 8.14 -11.13 2.32
N ASP A 34 8.14 -9.80 2.45
CA ASP A 34 7.96 -9.12 3.72
C ASP A 34 6.50 -9.21 4.20
N ASP A 35 6.32 -9.59 5.47
CA ASP A 35 5.01 -9.59 6.11
C ASP A 35 4.63 -8.18 6.58
N TRP A 36 4.19 -7.35 5.63
CA TRP A 36 3.79 -5.97 5.89
C TRP A 36 2.65 -5.86 6.88
N TRP A 37 1.66 -6.75 6.81
CA TRP A 37 0.55 -6.77 7.76
C TRP A 37 1.03 -6.89 9.20
N SER A 38 1.89 -7.87 9.49
CA SER A 38 2.45 -8.02 10.84
C SER A 38 3.25 -6.80 11.27
N GLN A 39 4.02 -6.20 10.36
CA GLN A 39 4.82 -5.01 10.66
C GLN A 39 3.96 -3.79 10.99
N VAL A 40 3.04 -3.41 10.10
CA VAL A 40 2.25 -2.17 10.28
C VAL A 40 1.26 -2.28 11.44
N ASN A 41 0.74 -3.46 11.74
CA ASN A 41 -0.13 -3.62 12.90
C ASN A 41 0.63 -3.61 14.23
N ARG A 42 1.90 -4.01 14.22
CA ARG A 42 2.71 -4.05 15.43
C ARG A 42 3.38 -2.70 15.72
N PHE A 43 3.83 -2.00 14.69
CA PHE A 43 4.73 -0.86 14.83
C PHE A 43 4.16 0.47 14.37
N SER A 44 3.00 0.51 13.69
CA SER A 44 2.44 1.75 13.16
C SER A 44 1.23 2.26 13.94
N LEU A 45 1.12 3.58 14.07
CA LEU A 45 -0.12 4.27 14.48
C LEU A 45 -1.22 4.07 13.41
N GLY A 46 -0.83 4.06 12.14
CA GLY A 46 -1.71 3.70 11.03
C GLY A 46 -1.09 3.98 9.67
N TRP A 47 -1.89 3.83 8.62
CA TRP A 47 -1.47 4.03 7.23
C TRP A 47 -2.63 4.49 6.38
N VAL A 48 -2.36 4.98 5.17
CA VAL A 48 -3.35 5.33 4.16
C VAL A 48 -3.11 4.51 2.90
N CYS A 49 -4.18 3.94 2.35
CA CYS A 49 -4.19 3.36 1.01
C CYS A 49 -4.88 4.32 0.03
N LEU A 50 -4.23 4.58 -1.10
CA LEU A 50 -4.84 5.23 -2.26
C LEU A 50 -5.05 4.18 -3.35
N ARG A 51 -6.30 3.99 -3.77
CA ARG A 51 -6.67 3.08 -4.86
C ARG A 51 -7.26 3.82 -6.05
N ARG A 52 -6.98 3.35 -7.26
CA ARG A 52 -7.64 3.79 -8.50
C ARG A 52 -8.08 2.57 -9.29
N GLY A 53 -9.39 2.45 -9.54
CA GLY A 53 -9.93 1.28 -10.26
C GLY A 53 -9.62 -0.05 -9.58
N GLY A 54 -9.52 -0.07 -8.24
CA GLY A 54 -9.16 -1.25 -7.45
C GLY A 54 -7.66 -1.46 -7.23
N VAL A 55 -6.79 -0.84 -8.04
CA VAL A 55 -5.33 -0.99 -7.93
C VAL A 55 -4.79 -0.07 -6.83
N LEU A 56 -3.92 -0.58 -5.96
CA LEU A 56 -3.18 0.22 -4.98
C LEU A 56 -2.11 1.03 -5.70
N ILE A 57 -2.22 2.36 -5.66
CA ILE A 57 -1.31 3.29 -6.34
C ILE A 57 -0.62 4.26 -5.37
N GLY A 58 -0.89 4.13 -4.08
CA GLY A 58 -0.26 4.95 -3.05
C GLY A 58 -0.42 4.31 -1.68
N PHE A 59 0.65 4.38 -0.90
CA PHE A 59 0.71 3.88 0.46
C PHE A 59 1.56 4.85 1.30
N VAL A 60 1.03 5.27 2.45
CA VAL A 60 1.75 6.11 3.42
C VAL A 60 1.61 5.48 4.79
N ASN A 61 2.73 5.16 5.43
CA ASN A 61 2.77 4.61 6.78
C ASN A 61 3.14 5.68 7.81
N VAL A 62 2.53 5.64 8.99
CA VAL A 62 2.83 6.50 10.13
C VAL A 62 3.21 5.61 11.32
N ALA A 63 4.49 5.58 11.66
CA ALA A 63 5.07 4.81 12.77
C ALA A 63 5.47 5.71 13.94
#